data_AF-A0A0B6Z2N2-F1
#
_entry.id   AF-A0A0B6Z2N2-F1
#
_cell.length_a   1.000
_cell.length_b   1.000
_cell.length_c   1.000
_cell.angle_alpha   90.00
_cell.angle_beta   90.00
_cell.angle_gamma   90.00
#
_symmetry.space_group_name_H-M   'P 1'
#
loop_
_entity.id
_entity.type
_entity.pdbx_description
1 polymer ?
#
loop_
_entity_poly.entity_id
_entity_poly.type
_entity_poly.pdbx_seq_one_letter_code
_entity_poly.pdbx_strand_id
1 'polypeptide(L)'
;LLGELAQPAFKPWELQDVVPTVKSDLGNLEAYDQVIENIHKAAFRNGSLGNTLLSSSHKVGKVGYQQLEAFAKSRLRSGEAALVGVNVDHDLLLQYASEQITLAEGKGHAATASPYKGGQVRHSGPGQHAHIAVVAEGAKLADVKSVAVQAILSALIASAPYTKYSSS
;
A
#
# COMPACT_ATOMS: atom_id res chain seq x y z
N LEU A 1 -14.14 -19.98 4.00
CA LEU A 1 -13.18 -19.21 3.18
C LEU A 1 -13.59 -17.73 3.04
N LEU A 2 -14.64 -17.33 2.32
CA LEU A 2 -15.00 -15.89 2.25
C LEU A 2 -15.59 -15.32 3.56
N GLY A 3 -16.41 -16.10 4.27
CA GLY A 3 -16.95 -15.68 5.58
C GLY A 3 -15.86 -15.43 6.64
N GLU A 4 -14.73 -16.13 6.56
CA GLU A 4 -13.58 -15.94 7.48
C GLU A 4 -12.84 -14.63 7.17
N LEU A 5 -12.81 -14.19 5.91
CA LEU A 5 -12.23 -12.91 5.52
C LEU A 5 -13.08 -11.72 5.97
N ALA A 6 -14.40 -11.90 6.09
CA ALA A 6 -15.32 -10.86 6.52
C ALA A 6 -15.33 -10.65 8.06
N GLN A 7 -14.93 -11.66 8.83
CA GLN A 7 -14.91 -11.65 10.30
C GLN A 7 -13.58 -12.24 10.83
N PRO A 8 -12.44 -11.56 10.63
CA PRO A 8 -11.17 -12.06 11.10
C PRO A 8 -11.12 -12.12 12.63
N ALA A 9 -10.78 -13.29 13.17
CA ALA A 9 -10.56 -13.48 14.60
C ALA A 9 -9.09 -13.17 14.94
N PHE A 10 -8.80 -12.00 15.51
CA PHE A 10 -7.45 -11.60 15.90
C PHE A 10 -7.09 -12.18 17.27
N LYS A 11 -6.47 -13.36 17.29
CA LYS A 11 -6.01 -13.97 18.54
C LYS A 11 -4.69 -13.34 19.02
N PRO A 12 -4.54 -13.05 20.33
CA PRO A 12 -3.33 -12.40 20.83
C PRO A 12 -2.03 -13.15 20.57
N TRP A 13 -2.03 -14.49 20.64
CA TRP A 13 -0.83 -15.30 20.39
C TRP A 13 -0.43 -15.31 18.91
N GLU A 14 -1.40 -15.38 17.98
CA GLU A 14 -1.12 -15.31 16.54
C GLU A 14 -0.45 -13.96 16.17
N LEU A 15 -0.83 -12.86 16.83
CA LEU A 15 -0.15 -11.57 16.64
C LEU A 15 1.30 -11.61 17.12
N GLN A 16 1.59 -12.30 18.23
CA GLN A 16 2.96 -12.42 18.75
C GLN A 16 3.84 -13.27 17.84
N ASP A 17 3.27 -14.33 17.28
CA ASP A 17 3.98 -15.25 16.37
C ASP A 17 4.40 -14.57 15.06
N VAL A 18 3.65 -13.56 14.61
CA VAL A 18 3.95 -12.81 13.37
C VAL A 18 5.01 -11.72 13.57
N VAL A 19 5.21 -11.22 14.80
CA VAL A 19 6.23 -10.19 15.11
C VAL A 19 7.64 -10.53 14.61
N PRO A 20 8.21 -11.73 14.84
CA PRO A 20 9.54 -12.05 14.33
C PRO A 20 9.62 -12.01 12.80
N THR A 21 8.59 -12.49 12.10
CA THR A 21 8.51 -12.44 10.63
C THR A 21 8.54 -11.00 10.14
N VAL A 22 7.68 -10.12 10.67
CA VAL A 22 7.63 -8.69 10.29
C VAL A 22 8.96 -7.99 10.57
N LYS A 23 9.66 -8.36 11.66
CA LYS A 23 11.00 -7.82 11.94
C LYS A 23 12.04 -8.31 10.94
N SER A 24 11.96 -9.58 10.52
CA SER A 24 12.86 -10.13 9.50
C SER A 24 12.62 -9.46 8.15
N ASP A 25 11.37 -9.26 7.76
CA ASP A 25 11.01 -8.59 6.51
C ASP A 25 11.53 -7.15 6.51
N LEU A 26 11.40 -6.45 7.65
CA LEU A 26 11.94 -5.11 7.81
C LEU A 26 13.48 -5.05 7.74
N GLY A 27 14.16 -6.13 8.14
CA GLY A 27 15.61 -6.26 8.00
C GLY A 27 16.06 -6.53 6.56
N ASN A 28 15.17 -7.09 5.73
CA ASN A 28 15.44 -7.47 4.34
C ASN A 28 14.97 -6.42 3.32
N LEU A 29 14.63 -5.20 3.77
CA LEU A 29 14.20 -4.13 2.86
C LEU A 29 15.29 -3.74 1.87
N GLU A 30 14.91 -3.61 0.60
CA GLU A 30 15.81 -3.16 -0.44
C GLU A 30 15.94 -1.63 -0.43
N ALA A 31 16.99 -1.13 -1.08
CA ALA A 31 17.17 0.31 -1.27
C ALA A 31 15.98 0.94 -2.04
N TYR A 32 15.37 0.18 -2.94
CA TYR A 32 14.18 0.61 -3.68
C TYR A 32 13.01 0.93 -2.75
N ASP A 33 12.69 0.04 -1.82
CA ASP A 33 11.58 0.21 -0.87
C ASP A 33 11.77 1.48 -0.03
N GLN A 34 12.98 1.67 0.47
CA GLN A 34 13.33 2.86 1.26
C GLN A 34 13.21 4.15 0.43
N VAL A 35 13.61 4.13 -0.83
CA VAL A 35 13.52 5.29 -1.73
C VAL A 35 12.05 5.65 -2.00
N ILE A 36 11.20 4.67 -2.32
CA ILE A 36 9.77 4.90 -2.57
C ILE A 36 9.07 5.48 -1.34
N GLU A 37 9.34 4.95 -0.15
CA GLU A 37 8.77 5.46 1.10
C GLU A 37 9.22 6.90 1.39
N ASN A 38 10.51 7.17 1.21
CA ASN A 38 11.09 8.49 1.40
C ASN A 38 10.52 9.51 0.42
N ILE A 39 10.30 9.12 -0.84
CA ILE A 39 9.65 9.96 -1.86
C ILE A 39 8.25 10.37 -1.39
N HIS A 40 7.41 9.42 -0.99
CA HIS A 40 6.04 9.70 -0.57
C HIS A 40 6.01 10.61 0.67
N LYS A 41 6.85 10.30 1.66
CA LYS A 41 7.01 11.14 2.85
C LYS A 41 7.46 12.56 2.52
N ALA A 42 8.37 12.72 1.56
CA ALA A 42 8.89 14.02 1.16
C ALA A 42 7.89 14.83 0.32
N ALA A 43 7.15 14.19 -0.58
CA ALA A 43 6.21 14.82 -1.51
C ALA A 43 4.88 15.21 -0.84
N PHE A 44 4.38 14.39 0.08
CA PHE A 44 3.05 14.55 0.70
C PHE A 44 3.15 14.88 2.20
N ARG A 45 3.97 15.88 2.54
CA ARG A 45 4.23 16.27 3.93
C ARG A 45 2.92 16.62 4.67
N ASN A 46 2.74 16.02 5.84
CA ASN A 46 1.55 16.17 6.69
C ASN A 46 0.24 15.70 6.02
N GLY A 47 0.33 14.89 4.96
CA GLY A 47 -0.81 14.27 4.28
C GLY A 47 -0.91 12.78 4.57
N SER A 48 -2.06 12.18 4.30
CA SER A 48 -2.31 10.74 4.48
C SER A 48 -1.39 9.87 3.62
N LEU A 49 -1.00 10.35 2.44
CA LEU A 49 -0.12 9.66 1.50
C LEU A 49 1.38 9.77 1.87
N GLY A 50 1.72 10.63 2.84
CA GLY A 50 3.07 10.70 3.40
C GLY A 50 3.34 9.69 4.51
N ASN A 51 2.34 8.89 4.89
CA ASN A 51 2.49 7.80 5.86
C ASN A 51 3.22 6.62 5.23
N THR A 52 4.17 6.06 5.97
CA THR A 52 4.94 4.89 5.52
C THR A 52 4.07 3.63 5.51
N LEU A 53 4.16 2.82 4.45
CA LEU A 53 3.45 1.52 4.38
C LEU A 53 4.12 0.50 5.30
N LEU A 54 5.43 0.59 5.40
CA LEU A 54 6.25 -0.22 6.28
C LEU A 54 6.16 0.25 7.74
N SER A 55 5.97 -0.69 8.66
CA SER A 55 5.96 -0.40 10.09
C SER A 55 7.36 -0.04 10.57
N SER A 56 7.51 1.08 11.27
CA SER A 56 8.80 1.44 11.89
C SER A 56 9.21 0.39 12.93
N SER A 57 10.50 0.06 13.03
CA SER A 57 11.00 -1.04 13.88
C SER A 57 10.55 -0.96 15.34
N HIS A 58 10.39 0.26 15.87
CA HIS A 58 9.96 0.51 17.25
C HIS A 58 8.44 0.40 17.48
N LYS A 59 7.64 0.26 16.42
CA LYS A 59 6.17 0.05 16.47
C LYS A 59 5.79 -1.42 16.24
N VAL A 60 6.68 -2.23 15.68
CA VAL A 60 6.44 -3.66 15.48
C VAL A 60 6.23 -4.34 16.85
N GLY A 61 5.10 -5.04 17.01
CA GLY A 61 4.69 -5.67 18.27
C GLY A 61 3.99 -4.74 19.27
N LYS A 62 3.82 -3.45 18.96
CA LYS A 62 3.01 -2.52 19.78
C LYS A 62 1.57 -2.38 19.31
N VAL A 63 1.24 -2.90 18.13
CA VAL A 63 -0.13 -2.94 17.63
C VAL A 63 -0.88 -4.05 18.36
N GLY A 64 -1.88 -3.67 19.15
CA GLY A 64 -2.69 -4.60 19.93
C GLY A 64 -3.81 -5.25 19.09
N TYR A 65 -4.27 -6.43 19.52
CA TYR A 65 -5.37 -7.13 18.84
C TYR A 65 -6.65 -6.28 18.75
N GLN A 66 -6.98 -5.53 19.80
CA GLN A 66 -8.16 -4.64 19.84
C GLN A 66 -8.08 -3.52 18.79
N GLN A 67 -6.87 -2.98 18.56
CA GLN A 67 -6.67 -1.93 17.56
C GLN A 67 -6.84 -2.50 16.15
N LEU A 68 -6.34 -3.71 15.92
CA LEU A 68 -6.47 -4.41 14.64
C LEU A 68 -7.93 -4.81 14.38
N GLU A 69 -8.64 -5.28 15.40
CA GLU A 69 -10.06 -5.59 15.33
C GLU A 69 -10.91 -4.34 15.05
N ALA A 70 -10.64 -3.24 15.75
CA ALA A 70 -11.31 -1.96 15.50
C ALA A 70 -11.04 -1.44 14.08
N PHE A 71 -9.79 -1.57 13.60
CA PHE A 71 -9.43 -1.20 12.24
C PHE A 71 -10.17 -2.06 11.20
N ALA A 72 -10.16 -3.39 11.38
CA ALA A 72 -10.86 -4.33 10.51
C ALA A 72 -12.37 -4.03 10.45
N LYS A 73 -13.03 -3.83 11.61
CA LYS A 73 -14.45 -3.43 11.69
C LYS A 73 -14.74 -2.08 11.02
N SER A 74 -13.74 -1.20 10.92
CA SER A 74 -13.89 0.11 10.29
C SER A 74 -13.74 0.10 8.77
N ARG A 75 -13.01 -0.87 8.20
CA ARG A 75 -12.66 -0.95 6.77
C ARG A 75 -13.28 -2.14 6.03
N LEU A 76 -13.48 -3.27 6.70
CA LEU A 76 -14.15 -4.46 6.13
C LEU A 76 -15.68 -4.27 6.11
N ARG A 77 -16.14 -3.35 5.25
CA ARG A 77 -17.56 -3.04 5.06
C ARG A 77 -17.96 -3.23 3.60
N SER A 78 -19.25 -3.48 3.37
CA SER A 78 -19.77 -3.69 2.01
C SER A 78 -19.47 -2.55 1.05
N GLY A 79 -19.41 -1.30 1.52
CA GLY A 79 -19.09 -0.14 0.68
C GLY A 79 -17.60 0.03 0.32
N GLU A 80 -16.68 -0.75 0.90
CA GLU A 80 -15.24 -0.75 0.57
C GLU A 80 -14.76 -2.09 0.00
N ALA A 81 -15.67 -3.05 -0.19
CA ALA A 81 -15.35 -4.36 -0.73
C ALA A 81 -15.78 -4.48 -2.20
N ALA A 82 -14.96 -5.15 -3.01
CA ALA A 82 -15.30 -5.51 -4.38
C ALA A 82 -14.95 -6.99 -4.60
N LEU A 83 -15.90 -7.76 -5.13
CA LEU A 83 -15.69 -9.14 -5.56
C LEU A 83 -15.41 -9.16 -7.06
N VAL A 84 -14.28 -9.73 -7.45
CA VAL A 84 -13.87 -9.84 -8.87
C VAL A 84 -13.77 -11.32 -9.23
N GLY A 85 -14.63 -11.77 -10.14
CA GLY A 85 -14.56 -13.09 -10.75
C GLY A 85 -13.96 -13.00 -12.14
N VAL A 86 -12.99 -13.87 -12.45
CA VAL A 86 -12.38 -13.97 -13.79
C VAL A 86 -12.77 -15.31 -14.39
N ASN A 87 -13.40 -15.28 -15.58
CA ASN A 87 -13.87 -16.49 -16.27
C ASN A 87 -14.88 -17.31 -15.44
N VAL A 88 -15.81 -16.63 -14.77
CA VAL A 88 -16.89 -17.24 -13.97
C VAL A 88 -18.22 -16.63 -14.40
N ASP A 89 -19.28 -17.43 -14.40
CA ASP A 89 -20.64 -16.94 -14.64
C ASP A 89 -21.06 -15.92 -13.57
N HIS A 90 -21.67 -14.82 -14.02
CA HIS A 90 -22.04 -13.72 -13.14
C HIS A 90 -23.14 -14.10 -12.14
N ASP A 91 -24.11 -14.90 -12.55
CA ASP A 91 -25.24 -15.29 -11.70
C ASP A 91 -24.76 -16.24 -10.61
N LEU A 92 -23.85 -17.15 -10.95
CA LEU A 92 -23.19 -18.02 -9.97
C LEU A 92 -22.35 -17.21 -8.97
N LEU A 93 -21.61 -16.20 -9.45
CA LEU A 93 -20.80 -15.32 -8.59
C LEU A 93 -21.68 -14.51 -7.62
N LEU A 94 -22.82 -14.01 -8.10
CA LEU A 94 -23.78 -13.28 -7.28
C LEU A 94 -24.42 -14.18 -6.22
N GLN A 95 -24.85 -15.38 -6.60
CA GLN A 95 -25.40 -16.35 -5.67
C GLN A 95 -24.37 -16.66 -4.57
N TYR A 96 -23.14 -16.98 -4.96
CA TYR A 96 -22.05 -17.26 -4.04
C TYR A 96 -21.74 -16.07 -3.10
N ALA A 97 -21.75 -14.84 -3.63
CA ALA A 97 -21.56 -13.64 -2.85
C ALA A 97 -22.69 -13.46 -1.81
N SER A 98 -23.94 -13.65 -2.22
CA SER A 98 -25.11 -13.48 -1.35
C SER A 98 -25.16 -14.52 -0.21
N GLU A 99 -24.72 -15.75 -0.48
CA GLU A 99 -24.81 -16.86 0.48
C GLU A 99 -23.60 -16.92 1.42
N GLN A 100 -22.40 -16.53 0.97
CA GLN A 100 -21.15 -16.73 1.73
C GLN A 100 -20.47 -15.46 2.25
N ILE A 101 -20.87 -14.27 1.81
CA ILE A 101 -20.22 -13.01 2.22
C ILE A 101 -21.09 -12.30 3.27
N THR A 102 -20.70 -12.43 4.54
CA THR A 102 -21.31 -11.70 5.66
C THR A 102 -20.46 -10.48 6.03
N LEU A 103 -20.57 -9.41 5.21
CA LEU A 103 -19.94 -8.12 5.50
C LEU A 103 -20.89 -7.19 6.24
N ALA A 104 -20.35 -6.39 7.18
CA ALA A 104 -21.14 -5.34 7.81
C ALA A 104 -21.51 -4.28 6.77
N GLU A 105 -22.79 -3.93 6.71
CA GLU A 105 -23.25 -2.85 5.84
C GLU A 105 -22.69 -1.50 6.29
N GLY A 106 -22.26 -0.70 5.32
CA GLY A 106 -21.86 0.68 5.57
C GLY A 106 -20.75 1.14 4.64
N LYS A 107 -20.42 2.42 4.78
CA LYS A 107 -19.26 3.03 4.12
C LYS A 107 -18.10 3.09 5.11
N GLY A 108 -16.89 2.90 4.62
CA GLY A 108 -15.70 3.14 5.43
C GLY A 108 -15.40 4.63 5.57
N HIS A 109 -14.19 4.94 6.04
CA HIS A 109 -13.80 6.31 6.32
C HIS A 109 -13.52 7.08 5.02
N ALA A 110 -14.03 8.31 4.92
CA ALA A 110 -13.75 9.17 3.79
C ALA A 110 -12.24 9.41 3.64
N ALA A 111 -11.75 9.38 2.40
CA ALA A 111 -10.34 9.60 2.12
C ALA A 111 -9.95 11.04 2.48
N THR A 112 -8.93 11.19 3.32
CA THR A 112 -8.34 12.49 3.63
C THR A 112 -7.50 12.96 2.45
N ALA A 113 -7.76 14.17 1.96
CA ALA A 113 -6.98 14.79 0.88
C ALA A 113 -5.51 14.93 1.30
N SER A 114 -4.61 14.57 0.39
CA SER A 114 -3.16 14.63 0.59
C SER A 114 -2.53 15.42 -0.56
N PRO A 115 -2.48 16.76 -0.49
CA PRO A 115 -1.97 17.59 -1.58
C PRO A 115 -0.45 17.41 -1.74
N TYR A 116 0.02 17.42 -2.99
CA TYR A 116 1.44 17.46 -3.29
C TYR A 116 2.03 18.79 -2.83
N LYS A 117 3.13 18.73 -2.08
CA LYS A 117 3.85 19.90 -1.58
C LYS A 117 5.29 19.95 -2.08
N GLY A 118 5.74 18.90 -2.76
CA GLY A 118 7.13 18.69 -3.11
C GLY A 118 8.04 18.59 -1.88
N GLY A 119 9.34 18.50 -2.14
CA GLY A 119 10.35 18.49 -1.09
C GLY A 119 11.52 17.58 -1.44
N GLN A 120 12.52 17.60 -0.56
CA GLN A 120 13.65 16.68 -0.60
C GLN A 120 13.78 15.96 0.74
N VAL A 121 14.32 14.76 0.70
CA VAL A 121 14.74 13.98 1.86
C VAL A 121 16.08 13.33 1.53
N ARG A 122 16.95 13.24 2.53
CA ARG A 122 18.24 12.57 2.42
C ARG A 122 18.31 11.56 3.53
N HIS A 123 18.57 10.30 3.17
CA HIS A 123 18.77 9.22 4.11
C HIS A 123 20.20 8.71 3.94
N SER A 124 21.03 8.91 4.96
CA SER A 124 22.40 8.41 4.96
C SER A 124 22.41 7.03 5.61
N GLY A 125 22.92 6.03 4.90
CA GLY A 125 23.04 4.66 5.37
C GLY A 125 24.35 4.01 4.91
N PRO A 126 24.72 2.87 5.49
CA PRO A 126 25.87 2.10 5.02
C PRO A 126 25.57 1.52 3.64
N GLY A 127 26.36 1.88 2.64
CA GLY A 127 26.20 1.40 1.27
C GLY A 127 27.32 1.90 0.37
N GLN A 128 27.66 1.14 -0.67
CA GLN A 128 28.67 1.53 -1.66
C GLN A 128 28.09 2.40 -2.80
N HIS A 129 26.76 2.48 -2.89
CA HIS A 129 26.06 3.20 -3.95
C HIS A 129 25.07 4.21 -3.37
N ALA A 130 24.93 5.34 -4.06
CA ALA A 130 23.90 6.32 -3.77
C ALA A 130 22.70 6.08 -4.68
N HIS A 131 21.52 5.87 -4.08
CA HIS A 131 20.26 5.76 -4.81
C HIS A 131 19.56 7.11 -4.79
N ILE A 132 19.32 7.67 -5.98
CA ILE A 132 18.71 8.99 -6.16
C ILE A 132 17.48 8.81 -7.04
N ALA A 133 16.36 9.40 -6.62
CA ALA A 133 15.14 9.44 -7.39
C ALA A 133 14.59 10.87 -7.43
N VAL A 134 14.20 11.29 -8.62
CA VAL A 134 13.51 12.57 -8.87
C VAL A 134 12.14 12.25 -9.40
N VAL A 135 11.11 12.76 -8.73
CA VAL A 135 9.72 12.51 -9.09
C VAL A 135 8.93 13.81 -9.18
N ALA A 136 7.88 13.78 -10.00
CA ALA A 136 6.92 14.86 -10.15
C ALA A 136 5.51 14.39 -9.73
N GLU A 137 4.60 15.34 -9.53
CA GLU A 137 3.20 15.02 -9.27
C GLU A 137 2.56 14.34 -10.50
N GLY A 138 1.87 13.22 -10.25
CA GLY A 138 1.15 12.46 -11.28
C GLY A 138 -0.29 12.95 -11.50
N ALA A 139 -0.91 12.46 -12.55
CA ALA A 139 -2.31 12.68 -12.87
C ALA A 139 -3.24 12.06 -11.82
N LYS A 140 -4.39 12.70 -11.58
CA LYS A 140 -5.46 12.15 -10.75
C LYS A 140 -6.11 10.97 -11.47
N LEU A 141 -6.41 9.88 -10.76
CA LEU A 141 -7.07 8.69 -11.35
C LEU A 141 -8.41 9.01 -12.03
N ALA A 142 -9.12 10.05 -11.58
CA ALA A 142 -10.39 10.47 -12.19
C ALA A 142 -10.21 11.11 -13.59
N ASP A 143 -9.00 11.59 -13.92
CA ASP A 143 -8.69 12.15 -15.24
C ASP A 143 -8.02 11.09 -16.12
N VAL A 144 -8.86 10.29 -16.77
CA VAL A 144 -8.45 9.17 -17.63
C VAL A 144 -7.50 9.62 -18.75
N LYS A 145 -7.69 10.85 -19.28
CA LYS A 145 -6.84 11.37 -20.35
C LYS A 145 -5.44 11.63 -19.85
N SER A 146 -5.30 12.33 -18.73
CA SER A 146 -3.99 12.62 -18.14
C SER A 146 -3.28 11.35 -17.67
N VAL A 147 -4.02 10.37 -17.15
CA VAL A 147 -3.47 9.05 -16.79
C VAL A 147 -2.92 8.32 -18.03
N ALA A 148 -3.66 8.31 -19.14
CA ALA A 148 -3.20 7.69 -20.38
C ALA A 148 -1.92 8.36 -20.92
N VAL A 149 -1.87 9.70 -20.91
CA VAL A 149 -0.68 10.46 -21.32
C VAL A 149 0.51 10.14 -20.41
N GLN A 150 0.29 10.07 -19.09
CA GLN A 150 1.34 9.69 -18.14
C GLN A 150 1.84 8.26 -18.38
N ALA A 151 0.95 7.30 -18.69
CA ALA A 151 1.34 5.93 -18.99
C ALA A 151 2.24 5.86 -20.24
N ILE A 152 1.85 6.55 -21.31
CA ILE A 152 2.66 6.64 -22.54
C ILE A 152 4.01 7.29 -22.24
N LEU A 153 4.03 8.40 -21.52
CA LEU A 153 5.28 9.08 -21.12
C LEU A 153 6.18 8.15 -20.30
N SER A 154 5.62 7.42 -19.34
CA SER A 154 6.37 6.48 -18.51
C SER A 154 6.98 5.34 -19.33
N ALA A 155 6.24 4.81 -20.32
CA ALA A 155 6.74 3.78 -21.23
C ALA A 155 7.88 4.31 -22.12
N LEU A 156 7.75 5.54 -22.62
CA LEU A 156 8.80 6.19 -23.42
C LEU A 156 10.09 6.39 -22.60
N ILE A 157 9.97 6.86 -21.35
CA ILE A 157 11.13 7.06 -20.47
C ILE A 157 11.75 5.71 -20.07
N ALA A 158 10.93 4.71 -19.73
CA ALA A 158 11.40 3.38 -19.33
C ALA A 158 12.09 2.62 -20.47
N SER A 159 11.81 2.96 -21.73
CA SER A 159 12.48 2.40 -22.91
C SER A 159 13.92 2.93 -23.12
N ALA A 160 14.35 3.93 -22.34
CA ALA A 160 15.71 4.45 -22.41
C ALA A 160 16.74 3.40 -21.97
N PRO A 161 17.96 3.39 -22.55
CA PRO A 161 18.96 2.37 -22.26
C PRO A 161 19.35 2.39 -20.77
N TYR A 162 19.16 1.24 -20.11
CA TYR A 162 19.62 1.03 -18.74
C TYR A 162 21.12 0.66 -18.76
N THR A 163 21.99 1.56 -18.32
CA THR A 163 23.39 1.20 -18.04
C THR A 163 23.49 0.68 -16.62
N LYS A 164 23.58 -0.65 -16.48
CA LYS A 164 23.62 -1.34 -15.18
C LYS A 164 24.83 -0.94 -14.32
N TYR A 165 25.94 -0.55 -14.95
CA TYR A 165 27.14 -0.02 -14.29
C TYR A 165 27.86 0.92 -15.27
N SER A 166 27.98 2.21 -14.92
CA SER A 166 28.95 3.11 -15.55
C SER A 166 30.11 3.25 -14.55
N SER A 167 31.23 2.61 -14.87
CA SER A 167 32.52 2.88 -14.26
C SER A 167 33.26 3.90 -15.12
N SER A 168 33.76 4.97 -14.51
CA SER A 168 34.91 5.72 -15.01
C SER A 168 36.09 5.46 -14.10
#